data_AF-A0A543ADD3-F1
#
_entry.id   AF-A0A543ADD3-F1
#
_cell.length_a   1.000
_cell.length_b   1.000
_cell.length_c   1.000
_cell.angle_alpha   90.00
_cell.angle_beta   90.00
_cell.angle_gamma   90.00
#
_symmetry.space_group_name_H-M   'P 1'
#
loop_
_entity.id
_entity.type
_entity.pdbx_description
1 polymer ?
#
loop_
_entity_poly.entity_id
_entity_poly.type
_entity_poly.pdbx_seq_one_letter_code
_entity_poly.pdbx_strand_id
1 'polypeptide(L)'
;MTYEHPSASISIDAPIETVWRVMIETEAYAEWNPFVVRVETAQPAAVGNPIVLHVAWAGGSRSRSPERITALEPPVVGDDGVAAARMAYVYEGWPARLGLVRGVRHQRLSQRPHGPTVYETVEEFSGPLVRLAGPERVADGFRRHAHGLKKRAEADTGECRLNH
;
A
#
# COMPACT_ATOMS: atom_id res chain seq x y z
N MET A 1 10.14 -14.35 20.68
CA MET A 1 9.17 -14.91 19.70
C MET A 1 9.08 -13.91 18.56
N THR A 2 9.70 -14.21 17.44
CA THR A 2 9.70 -13.35 16.25
C THR A 2 8.33 -13.49 15.57
N TYR A 3 7.62 -12.38 15.40
CA TYR A 3 6.33 -12.37 14.73
C TYR A 3 6.59 -12.22 13.23
N GLU A 4 6.01 -13.08 12.39
CA GLU A 4 6.07 -12.86 10.95
C GLU A 4 5.14 -11.70 10.59
N HIS A 5 5.74 -10.62 10.10
CA HIS A 5 5.01 -9.44 9.67
C HIS A 5 4.24 -9.75 8.37
N PRO A 6 2.92 -9.49 8.32
CA PRO A 6 2.16 -9.74 7.11
C PRO A 6 2.72 -8.90 5.97
N SER A 7 3.09 -9.59 4.90
CA SER A 7 3.70 -9.00 3.71
C SER A 7 3.13 -9.59 2.44
N ALA A 8 3.24 -8.83 1.35
CA ALA A 8 2.92 -9.27 0.01
C ALA A 8 3.91 -8.63 -0.97
N SER A 9 4.26 -9.38 -2.02
CA SER A 9 5.10 -8.91 -3.11
C SER A 9 4.49 -9.35 -4.44
N ILE A 10 4.56 -8.49 -5.45
CA ILE A 10 4.08 -8.79 -6.80
C ILE A 10 4.87 -8.02 -7.85
N SER A 11 5.11 -8.65 -9.00
CA SER A 11 5.66 -7.99 -10.18
C SER A 11 4.53 -7.44 -11.05
N ILE A 12 4.66 -6.20 -11.50
CA ILE A 12 3.69 -5.43 -12.28
C ILE A 12 4.33 -5.05 -13.61
N ASP A 13 3.68 -5.41 -14.73
CA ASP A 13 4.13 -5.07 -16.09
C ASP A 13 3.72 -3.62 -16.44
N ALA A 14 4.24 -2.67 -15.66
CA ALA A 14 4.01 -1.25 -15.84
C ALA A 14 5.23 -0.43 -15.38
N PRO A 15 5.46 0.77 -15.94
CA PRO A 15 6.48 1.69 -15.47
C PRO A 15 6.27 2.08 -13.99
N ILE A 16 7.35 2.28 -13.25
CA ILE A 16 7.30 2.64 -11.82
C ILE A 16 6.52 3.95 -11.59
N GLU A 17 6.58 4.89 -12.53
CA GLU A 17 5.84 6.14 -12.48
C GLU A 17 4.33 5.92 -12.54
N THR A 18 3.86 5.01 -13.41
CA THR A 18 2.46 4.62 -13.50
C THR A 18 2.00 3.94 -12.21
N VAL A 19 2.78 2.98 -11.71
CA VAL A 19 2.44 2.27 -10.47
C VAL A 19 2.42 3.24 -9.28
N TRP A 20 3.41 4.13 -9.19
CA TRP A 20 3.48 5.16 -8.15
C TRP A 20 2.28 6.09 -8.18
N ARG A 21 1.89 6.59 -9.37
CA ARG A 21 0.70 7.43 -9.55
C ARG A 21 -0.55 6.74 -9.01
N VAL A 22 -0.82 5.50 -9.44
CA VAL A 22 -1.99 4.73 -8.97
C VAL A 22 -1.92 4.51 -7.45
N MET A 23 -0.72 4.35 -6.89
CA MET A 23 -0.55 4.16 -5.44
C MET A 23 -0.87 5.44 -4.65
N ILE A 24 -0.52 6.63 -5.14
CA ILE A 24 -0.78 7.91 -4.44
C ILE A 24 -2.17 8.50 -4.75
N GLU A 25 -2.82 8.05 -5.83
CA GLU A 25 -4.16 8.46 -6.23
C GLU A 25 -5.24 7.81 -5.36
N THR A 26 -5.23 8.21 -4.09
CA THR A 26 -6.09 7.68 -3.02
C THR A 26 -7.59 7.80 -3.31
N GLU A 27 -8.02 8.78 -4.11
CA GLU A 27 -9.42 8.98 -4.49
C GLU A 27 -9.95 7.86 -5.40
N ALA A 28 -9.10 7.32 -6.28
CA ALA A 28 -9.47 6.26 -7.23
C ALA A 28 -9.41 4.84 -6.62
N TYR A 29 -9.03 4.70 -5.34
CA TYR A 29 -8.89 3.38 -4.71
C TYR A 29 -10.19 2.57 -4.78
N ALA A 30 -11.35 3.23 -4.64
CA ALA A 30 -12.65 2.57 -4.70
C ALA A 30 -12.91 1.83 -6.03
N GLU A 31 -12.27 2.25 -7.12
CA GLU A 31 -12.54 1.76 -8.47
C GLU A 31 -11.81 0.44 -8.76
N TRP A 32 -10.64 0.24 -8.17
CA TRP A 32 -9.77 -0.91 -8.49
C TRP A 32 -9.42 -1.78 -7.28
N ASN A 33 -9.54 -1.27 -6.06
CA ASN A 33 -9.05 -1.92 -4.87
C ASN A 33 -10.16 -2.68 -4.15
N PRO A 34 -10.16 -4.03 -4.18
CA PRO A 34 -11.22 -4.83 -3.56
C PRO A 34 -11.11 -4.88 -2.03
N PHE A 35 -10.04 -4.35 -1.45
CA PHE A 35 -9.78 -4.37 -0.01
C PHE A 35 -9.93 -2.98 0.61
N VAL A 36 -9.26 -1.95 0.08
CA VAL A 36 -9.39 -0.56 0.54
C VAL A 36 -10.37 0.16 -0.38
N VAL A 37 -11.63 0.19 0.02
CA VAL A 37 -12.74 0.68 -0.83
C VAL A 37 -12.92 2.19 -0.78
N ARG A 38 -12.26 2.88 0.16
CA ARG A 38 -12.24 4.34 0.26
C ARG A 38 -11.04 4.77 1.09
N VAL A 39 -10.44 5.89 0.72
CA VAL A 39 -9.38 6.53 1.48
C VAL A 39 -9.77 7.98 1.73
N GLU A 40 -9.58 8.45 2.96
CA GLU A 40 -9.80 9.84 3.32
C GLU A 40 -8.46 10.44 3.74
N THR A 41 -7.93 11.37 2.95
CA THR A 41 -6.68 12.09 3.23
C THR A 41 -6.77 13.49 2.63
N ALA A 42 -6.05 14.45 3.20
CA ALA A 42 -5.93 15.77 2.61
C ALA A 42 -5.14 15.70 1.29
N GLN A 43 -5.62 16.43 0.27
CA GLN A 43 -5.03 16.48 -1.06
C GLN A 43 -4.24 17.79 -1.28
N PRO A 44 -3.07 17.74 -1.93
CA PRO A 44 -2.34 16.53 -2.29
C PRO A 44 -1.86 15.76 -1.04
N ALA A 45 -1.80 14.43 -1.13
CA ALA A 45 -1.26 13.61 -0.06
C ALA A 45 0.18 14.02 0.27
N ALA A 46 0.47 14.28 1.54
CA ALA A 46 1.78 14.71 2.01
C ALA A 46 2.16 13.99 3.31
N VAL A 47 3.47 13.94 3.59
CA VAL A 47 3.98 13.43 4.86
C VAL A 47 3.40 14.26 6.01
N GLY A 48 2.89 13.58 7.03
CA GLY A 48 2.19 14.16 8.16
C GLY A 48 0.67 14.20 8.02
N ASN A 49 0.13 14.05 6.81
CA ASN A 49 -1.33 14.05 6.61
C ASN A 49 -1.97 12.85 7.31
N PRO A 50 -3.12 13.04 7.98
CA PRO A 50 -3.94 11.93 8.43
C PRO A 50 -4.53 11.22 7.22
N ILE A 51 -4.48 9.89 7.23
CA ILE A 51 -5.04 9.02 6.20
C ILE A 51 -5.95 7.99 6.87
N VAL A 52 -7.21 7.91 6.44
CA VAL A 52 -8.17 6.93 6.97
C VAL A 52 -8.52 5.94 5.87
N LEU A 53 -8.07 4.70 6.04
CA LEU A 53 -8.39 3.60 5.11
C LEU A 53 -9.71 2.95 5.52
N HIS A 54 -10.67 2.86 4.60
CA HIS A 54 -11.89 2.08 4.77
C HIS A 54 -11.68 0.72 4.15
N VAL A 55 -11.53 -0.30 4.99
CA VAL A 55 -11.25 -1.66 4.56
C VAL A 55 -12.52 -2.51 4.55
N ALA A 56 -12.73 -3.28 3.48
CA ALA A 56 -13.79 -4.26 3.33
C ALA A 56 -13.22 -5.68 3.47
N TRP A 57 -13.66 -6.39 4.50
CA TRP A 57 -13.24 -7.76 4.77
C TRP A 57 -14.07 -8.76 3.96
N ALA A 58 -13.50 -9.95 3.69
CA ALA A 58 -14.18 -11.01 2.95
C ALA A 58 -15.54 -11.45 3.55
N GLY A 59 -15.73 -11.29 4.86
CA GLY A 59 -16.99 -11.56 5.56
C GLY A 59 -18.02 -10.42 5.53
N GLY A 60 -17.86 -9.43 4.65
CA GLY A 60 -18.80 -8.30 4.49
C GLY A 60 -18.69 -7.19 5.54
N SER A 61 -17.94 -7.43 6.62
CA SER A 61 -17.64 -6.40 7.63
C SER A 61 -16.74 -5.31 7.04
N ARG A 62 -16.98 -4.06 7.43
CA ARG A 62 -16.12 -2.90 7.10
C ARG A 62 -15.44 -2.38 8.35
N SER A 63 -14.20 -1.93 8.23
CA SER A 63 -13.46 -1.28 9.32
C SER A 63 -12.79 0.00 8.83
N ARG A 64 -12.49 0.89 9.76
CA ARG A 64 -11.73 2.11 9.50
C ARG A 64 -10.36 1.98 10.16
N SER A 65 -9.30 2.20 9.40
CA SER A 65 -7.93 2.24 9.88
C SER A 65 -7.43 3.68 9.80
N PRO A 66 -7.51 4.45 10.90
CA PRO A 66 -6.90 5.77 10.96
C PRO A 66 -5.38 5.62 11.09
N GLU A 67 -4.67 6.26 10.19
CA GLU A 67 -3.23 6.20 9.99
C GLU A 67 -2.68 7.59 9.70
N ARG A 68 -1.36 7.73 9.71
CA ARG A 68 -0.67 8.96 9.34
C ARG A 68 0.46 8.67 8.39
N ILE A 69 0.53 9.43 7.30
CA ILE A 69 1.59 9.30 6.30
C ILE A 69 2.92 9.72 6.92
N THR A 70 3.92 8.85 6.88
CA THR A 70 5.26 9.09 7.45
C THR A 70 6.35 9.18 6.38
N ALA A 71 6.13 8.60 5.20
CA ALA A 71 7.02 8.74 4.06
C ALA A 71 6.22 8.77 2.76
N LEU A 72 6.65 9.62 1.82
CA LEU A 72 6.12 9.72 0.47
C LEU A 72 7.28 10.12 -0.46
N GLU A 73 8.10 9.13 -0.81
CA GLU A 73 9.31 9.26 -1.61
C GLU A 73 9.00 8.82 -3.04
N PRO A 74 8.88 9.76 -4.00
CA PRO A 74 8.57 9.43 -5.39
C PRO A 74 9.70 8.62 -6.06
N PRO A 75 9.46 8.04 -7.25
CA PRO A 75 10.47 7.27 -7.97
C PRO A 75 11.74 8.08 -8.24
N VAL A 76 12.88 7.58 -7.77
CA VAL A 76 14.21 8.11 -8.06
C VAL A 76 15.07 6.98 -8.63
N VAL A 77 15.79 7.24 -9.72
CA VAL A 77 16.73 6.30 -10.33
C VAL A 77 18.06 6.38 -9.56
N GLY A 78 18.48 5.26 -8.97
CA GLY A 78 19.78 5.15 -8.30
C GLY A 78 20.94 5.06 -9.28
N ASP A 79 22.16 5.18 -8.76
CA ASP A 79 23.40 5.08 -9.55
C ASP A 79 23.57 3.71 -10.24
N ASP A 80 22.91 2.68 -9.71
CA ASP A 80 22.84 1.32 -10.27
C ASP A 80 21.80 1.18 -11.41
N GLY A 81 21.12 2.27 -11.77
CA GLY A 81 20.05 2.30 -12.76
C GLY A 81 18.71 1.73 -12.27
N VAL A 82 18.59 1.37 -10.99
CA VAL A 82 17.34 0.86 -10.42
C VAL A 82 16.52 2.03 -9.90
N ALA A 83 15.30 2.17 -10.40
CA ALA A 83 14.35 3.14 -9.86
C ALA A 83 13.72 2.60 -8.57
N ALA A 84 13.60 3.44 -7.54
CA ALA A 84 12.98 3.09 -6.27
C ALA A 84 12.03 4.19 -5.81
N ALA A 85 10.89 3.79 -5.23
CA ALA A 85 9.94 4.68 -4.59
C ALA A 85 9.42 4.06 -3.28
N ARG A 86 8.95 4.89 -2.35
CA ARG A 86 8.46 4.40 -1.06
C ARG A 86 7.31 5.24 -0.54
N MET A 87 6.31 4.56 0.01
CA MET A 87 5.29 5.16 0.84
C MET A 87 5.21 4.43 2.17
N ALA A 88 5.08 5.17 3.26
CA ALA A 88 4.89 4.58 4.57
C ALA A 88 3.85 5.36 5.37
N TYR A 89 3.16 4.64 6.24
CA TYR A 89 2.22 5.24 7.18
C TYR A 89 2.17 4.43 8.47
N VAL A 90 1.84 5.11 9.56
CA VAL A 90 1.74 4.54 10.91
C VAL A 90 0.28 4.48 11.35
N TYR A 91 -0.13 3.36 11.91
CA TYR A 91 -1.46 3.17 12.48
C TYR A 91 -1.62 4.02 13.74
N GLU A 92 -2.64 4.88 13.75
CA GLU A 92 -2.95 5.82 14.85
C GLU A 92 -4.30 5.53 15.53
N GLY A 93 -4.82 4.31 15.35
CA GLY A 93 -6.05 3.89 16.01
C GLY A 93 -5.97 3.87 17.53
N TRP A 94 -7.13 3.78 18.18
CA TRP A 94 -7.24 3.74 19.64
C TRP A 94 -6.35 2.66 20.30
N PRO A 95 -6.23 1.44 19.74
CA PRO A 95 -5.28 0.44 20.25
C PRO A 95 -3.81 0.87 20.18
N ALA A 96 -3.42 1.68 19.18
CA ALA A 96 -2.06 2.23 19.08
C ALA A 96 -1.81 3.32 20.11
N ARG A 97 -2.80 4.17 20.36
CA ARG A 97 -2.74 5.20 21.40
C ARG A 97 -2.61 4.61 22.80
N LEU A 98 -3.18 3.43 23.04
CA LEU A 98 -3.01 2.67 24.27
C LEU A 98 -1.73 1.83 24.34
N GLY A 99 -0.89 1.84 23.29
CA GLY A 99 0.34 1.05 23.22
C GLY A 99 0.11 -0.45 23.06
N LEU A 100 -1.11 -0.87 22.72
CA LEU A 100 -1.50 -2.28 22.64
C LEU A 100 -1.17 -2.89 21.26
N VAL A 101 -1.24 -2.07 20.21
CA VAL A 101 -0.91 -2.44 18.82
C VAL A 101 -0.33 -1.23 18.11
N ARG A 102 0.94 -1.28 17.75
CA ARG A 102 1.55 -0.35 16.78
C ARG A 102 1.68 -1.08 15.45
N GLY A 103 1.16 -0.49 14.39
CA GLY A 103 1.34 -0.97 13.01
C GLY A 103 2.06 0.09 12.21
N VAL A 104 3.12 -0.28 11.51
CA VAL A 104 3.75 0.58 10.50
C VAL A 104 3.70 -0.15 9.17
N ARG A 105 3.01 0.45 8.20
CA ARG A 105 3.01 -0.05 6.83
C ARG A 105 4.18 0.55 6.06
N HIS A 106 4.94 -0.31 5.42
CA HIS A 106 5.96 0.06 4.45
C HIS A 106 5.59 -0.49 3.08
N GLN A 107 5.46 0.40 2.11
CA GLN A 107 5.26 0.09 0.70
C GLN A 107 6.46 0.56 -0.09
N ARG A 108 7.03 -0.31 -0.89
CA ARG A 108 8.21 -0.04 -1.71
C ARG A 108 7.91 -0.45 -3.15
N LEU A 109 8.40 0.36 -4.07
CA LEU A 109 8.47 0.05 -5.48
C LEU A 109 9.93 -0.02 -5.87
N SER A 110 10.29 -1.00 -6.67
CA SER A 110 11.59 -1.04 -7.34
C SER A 110 11.42 -1.47 -8.79
N GLN A 111 12.18 -0.87 -9.70
CA GLN A 111 12.16 -1.22 -11.11
C GLN A 111 13.57 -1.22 -11.67
N ARG A 112 13.98 -2.37 -12.25
CA ARG A 112 15.23 -2.47 -13.00
C ARG A 112 15.05 -1.89 -14.41
N PRO A 113 16.14 -1.49 -15.09
CA PRO A 113 16.07 -1.05 -16.48
C PRO A 113 15.35 -2.08 -17.36
N HIS A 114 14.32 -1.65 -18.09
CA HIS A 114 13.48 -2.49 -18.96
C HIS A 114 12.78 -3.68 -18.27
N GLY A 115 12.72 -3.69 -16.93
CA GLY A 115 12.05 -4.72 -16.15
C GLY A 115 10.66 -4.32 -15.67
N PRO A 116 9.88 -5.27 -15.15
CA PRO A 116 8.63 -4.97 -14.45
C PRO A 116 8.91 -4.21 -13.15
N THR A 117 7.93 -3.45 -12.69
CA THR A 117 7.97 -2.83 -11.37
C THR A 117 7.63 -3.88 -10.32
N VAL A 118 8.47 -4.06 -9.32
CA VAL A 118 8.22 -4.92 -8.16
C VAL A 118 7.61 -4.06 -7.06
N TYR A 119 6.39 -4.40 -6.65
CA TYR A 119 5.72 -3.81 -5.51
C TYR A 119 5.84 -4.73 -4.29
N GLU A 120 6.29 -4.18 -3.17
CA GLU A 120 6.41 -4.87 -1.90
C GLU A 120 5.68 -4.08 -0.82
N THR A 121 4.88 -4.77 -0.02
CA THR A 121 4.22 -4.20 1.15
C THR A 121 4.47 -5.09 2.37
N VAL A 122 4.82 -4.48 3.49
CA VAL A 122 4.98 -5.14 4.79
C VAL A 122 4.35 -4.29 5.86
N GLU A 123 3.69 -4.93 6.82
CA GLU A 123 3.12 -4.27 7.99
C GLU A 123 3.80 -4.76 9.25
N GLU A 124 4.57 -3.88 9.86
CA GLU A 124 5.30 -4.14 11.09
C GLU A 124 4.37 -3.94 12.29
N PHE A 125 3.68 -5.01 12.68
CA PHE A 125 2.93 -5.04 13.93
C PHE A 125 3.82 -5.29 15.14
N SER A 126 3.66 -4.47 16.17
CA SER A 126 4.26 -4.66 17.49
C SER A 126 3.26 -4.39 18.61
N GLY A 127 3.34 -5.15 19.71
CA GLY A 127 2.49 -4.96 20.89
C GLY A 127 1.81 -6.24 21.38
N PRO A 128 1.26 -6.23 22.61
CA PRO A 128 0.73 -7.42 23.28
C PRO A 128 -0.52 -8.01 22.62
N LEU A 129 -1.31 -7.20 21.88
CA LEU A 129 -2.59 -7.65 21.31
C LEU A 129 -2.54 -7.94 19.79
N VAL A 130 -1.35 -7.97 19.21
CA VAL A 130 -1.16 -8.19 17.77
C VAL A 130 -1.75 -9.54 17.28
N ARG A 131 -1.78 -10.58 18.13
CA ARG A 131 -2.42 -11.87 17.81
C ARG A 131 -3.93 -11.76 17.57
N LEU A 132 -4.60 -10.82 18.26
CA LEU A 132 -6.03 -10.59 18.09
C LEU A 132 -6.35 -9.75 16.84
N ALA A 133 -5.35 -9.05 16.28
CA ALA A 133 -5.52 -8.25 15.06
C ALA A 133 -5.68 -9.11 13.78
N GLY A 134 -5.31 -10.39 13.83
CA GLY A 134 -5.51 -11.33 12.71
C GLY A 134 -4.54 -11.09 11.55
N PRO A 135 -3.23 -11.35 11.72
CA PRO A 135 -2.19 -11.08 10.72
C PRO A 135 -2.45 -11.77 9.37
N GLU A 136 -2.97 -13.00 9.38
CA GLU A 136 -3.25 -13.76 8.18
C GLU A 136 -4.35 -13.08 7.33
N ARG A 137 -5.36 -12.51 7.99
CA ARG A 137 -6.40 -11.72 7.31
C ARG A 137 -5.85 -10.45 6.70
N VAL A 138 -4.90 -9.81 7.38
CA VAL A 138 -4.20 -8.61 6.86
C VAL A 138 -3.34 -8.98 5.65
N ALA A 139 -2.61 -10.08 5.72
CA ALA A 139 -1.81 -10.59 4.60
C ALA A 139 -2.68 -10.91 3.37
N ASP A 140 -3.84 -11.52 3.55
CA ASP A 140 -4.81 -11.74 2.46
C ASP A 140 -5.28 -10.41 1.85
N GLY A 141 -5.64 -9.43 2.69
CA GLY A 141 -6.00 -8.08 2.26
C GLY A 141 -4.90 -7.40 1.43
N PHE A 142 -3.64 -7.57 1.83
CA PHE A 142 -2.48 -7.04 1.09
C PHE A 142 -2.27 -7.72 -0.25
N ARG A 143 -2.45 -9.04 -0.34
CA ARG A 143 -2.40 -9.74 -1.64
C ARG A 143 -3.49 -9.23 -2.57
N ARG A 144 -4.72 -9.10 -2.07
CA ARG A 144 -5.86 -8.57 -2.85
C ARG A 144 -5.63 -7.13 -3.32
N HIS A 145 -5.08 -6.30 -2.45
CA HIS A 145 -4.65 -4.94 -2.78
C HIS A 145 -3.58 -4.94 -3.88
N ALA A 146 -2.51 -5.72 -3.70
CA ALA A 146 -1.40 -5.81 -4.66
C ALA A 146 -1.87 -6.30 -6.04
N HIS A 147 -2.77 -7.29 -6.08
CA HIS A 147 -3.39 -7.76 -7.31
C HIS A 147 -4.28 -6.69 -7.98
N GLY A 148 -5.03 -5.92 -7.20
CA GLY A 148 -5.79 -4.78 -7.72
C GLY A 148 -4.88 -3.72 -8.33
N LEU A 149 -3.79 -3.38 -7.64
CA LEU A 149 -2.80 -2.40 -8.10
C LEU A 149 -2.15 -2.86 -9.42
N LYS A 150 -1.76 -4.14 -9.51
CA LYS A 150 -1.22 -4.73 -10.72
C LYS A 150 -2.18 -4.55 -11.90
N LYS A 151 -3.44 -4.99 -11.74
CA LYS A 151 -4.45 -4.90 -12.81
C LYS A 151 -4.68 -3.46 -13.28
N ARG A 152 -4.78 -2.51 -12.34
CA ARG A 152 -5.02 -1.10 -12.66
C ARG A 152 -3.84 -0.49 -13.42
N ALA A 153 -2.61 -0.70 -12.93
CA ALA A 153 -1.41 -0.15 -13.55
C ALA A 153 -1.10 -0.75 -14.93
N GLU A 154 -1.35 -2.04 -15.11
CA GLU A 154 -1.20 -2.72 -16.40
C GLU A 154 -2.26 -2.25 -17.42
N ALA A 155 -3.49 -2.01 -16.96
CA ALA A 155 -4.54 -1.44 -17.81
C ALA A 155 -4.17 -0.03 -18.31
N ASP A 156 -3.74 0.86 -17.40
CA ASP A 156 -3.30 2.22 -17.75
C ASP A 156 -2.14 2.22 -18.77
N THR A 157 -1.21 1.27 -18.62
CA THR A 157 -0.07 1.12 -19.53
C THR A 157 -0.51 0.60 -20.89
N GLY A 158 -1.45 -0.35 -20.92
CA GLY A 158 -2.05 -0.87 -22.15
C GLY A 158 -2.80 0.19 -22.94
N GLU A 159 -3.61 1.03 -22.27
CA GLU A 159 -4.33 2.13 -22.90
C GLU A 159 -3.38 3.19 -23.48
N CYS A 160 -2.29 3.49 -22.78
CA CYS A 160 -1.26 4.41 -23.30
C CYS A 160 -0.52 3.84 -24.53
N ARG A 161 -0.38 2.51 -24.62
CA ARG A 161 0.27 1.83 -25.75
C ARG A 161 -0.64 1.69 -26.98
N LEU A 162 -1.96 1.64 -26.80
CA LEU A 162 -2.93 1.52 -27.90
C LEU A 162 -3.27 2.87 -28.56
N ASN A 163 -2.98 3.98 -27.89
CA ASN A 163 -3.26 5.34 -28.37
C ASN A 163 -2.07 6.00 -29.09
N HIS A 164 -1.06 5.21 -29.50
CA HIS A 164 0.11 5.67 -30.26
C HIS A 164 0.39 4.73 -31.44
#